data_AF-A0A925IF00-F1
#
_entry.id   AF-A0A925IF00-F1
#
_cell.length_a   1.000
_cell.length_b   1.000
_cell.length_c   1.000
_cell.angle_alpha   90.00
_cell.angle_beta   90.00
_cell.angle_gamma   90.00
#
_symmetry.space_group_name_H-M   'P 1'
#
loop_
_entity.id
_entity.type
_entity.pdbx_description
1 polymer ?
#
loop_
_entity_poly.entity_id
_entity_poly.type
_entity_poly.pdbx_seq_one_letter_code
_entity_poly.pdbx_strand_id
1 'polypeptide(L)'
;MPEIHFDRYYRYEELTALLQAYAGEYPQLVSVASIGKSYEGRDIWLVTVTNTAAGSAEEKPALWVDGNIHASEVSPSTACLYALHKFVTQYGTDAEITHCLD
;
A
#
# COMPACT_ATOMS: atom_id res chain seq x y z
N MET A 1 -8.55 11.87 3.52
CA MET A 1 -8.73 10.44 3.20
C MET A 1 -10.15 9.93 3.54
N PRO A 2 -10.78 9.04 2.76
CA PRO A 2 -12.03 8.37 3.14
C PRO A 2 -11.82 7.41 4.34
N GLU A 3 -12.90 7.08 5.05
CA GLU A 3 -12.86 6.13 6.17
C GLU A 3 -12.55 4.71 5.67
N ILE A 4 -11.64 4.03 6.38
CA ILE A 4 -11.18 2.68 6.05
C ILE A 4 -11.80 1.69 7.02
N HIS A 5 -12.40 0.65 6.46
CA HIS A 5 -13.12 -0.40 7.17
C HIS A 5 -12.41 -1.73 6.93
N PHE A 6 -11.87 -2.33 7.98
CA PHE A 6 -11.16 -3.62 7.93
C PHE A 6 -12.06 -4.83 8.22
N ASP A 7 -13.37 -4.61 8.32
CA ASP A 7 -14.41 -5.61 8.54
C ASP A 7 -15.17 -5.97 7.24
N ARG A 8 -14.70 -5.49 6.08
CA ARG A 8 -15.27 -5.77 4.76
C ARG A 8 -14.22 -5.90 3.66
N TYR A 9 -14.62 -6.46 2.53
CA TYR A 9 -13.79 -6.57 1.33
C TYR A 9 -14.17 -5.49 0.31
N TYR A 10 -13.17 -4.78 -0.18
CA TYR A 10 -13.33 -3.73 -1.17
C TYR A 10 -13.34 -4.28 -2.59
N ARG A 11 -14.21 -3.72 -3.45
CA ARG A 11 -14.11 -3.96 -4.89
C ARG A 11 -12.93 -3.20 -5.47
N TYR A 12 -12.53 -3.59 -6.69
CA TYR A 12 -11.37 -3.02 -7.39
C TYR A 12 -11.37 -1.49 -7.43
N GLU A 13 -12.48 -0.86 -7.80
CA GLU A 13 -12.59 0.61 -7.88
C GLU A 13 -12.46 1.27 -6.50
N GLU A 14 -13.07 0.70 -5.48
CA GLU A 14 -13.00 1.22 -4.12
C GLU A 14 -11.58 1.09 -3.55
N LEU A 15 -10.95 -0.08 -3.73
CA LEU A 15 -9.57 -0.29 -3.31
C LEU A 15 -8.63 0.66 -4.06
N THR A 16 -8.82 0.85 -5.37
CA THR A 16 -8.06 1.81 -6.17
C THR A 16 -8.17 3.22 -5.60
N ALA A 17 -9.39 3.68 -5.30
CA ALA A 17 -9.61 4.99 -4.70
C ALA A 17 -8.93 5.14 -3.33
N LEU A 18 -8.94 4.09 -2.51
CA LEU A 18 -8.22 4.08 -1.23
C LEU A 18 -6.71 4.23 -1.43
N LEU A 19 -6.10 3.45 -2.33
CA LEU A 19 -4.66 3.53 -2.59
C LEU A 19 -4.24 4.94 -3.05
N GLN A 20 -5.01 5.54 -3.97
CA GLN A 20 -4.76 6.92 -4.41
C GLN A 20 -4.95 7.94 -3.27
N ALA A 21 -5.91 7.73 -2.38
CA ALA A 21 -6.10 8.59 -1.22
C ALA A 21 -4.92 8.51 -0.24
N TYR A 22 -4.31 7.32 -0.03
CA TYR A 22 -3.10 7.19 0.77
C TYR A 22 -1.92 7.95 0.17
N ALA A 23 -1.70 7.86 -1.14
CA ALA A 23 -0.65 8.62 -1.82
C ALA A 23 -0.84 10.14 -1.68
N GLY A 24 -2.10 10.61 -1.70
CA GLY A 24 -2.42 12.02 -1.50
C GLY A 24 -2.24 12.49 -0.04
N GLU A 25 -2.54 11.65 0.94
CA GLU A 25 -2.48 11.98 2.37
C GLU A 25 -1.05 11.87 2.93
N TYR A 26 -0.27 10.90 2.45
CA TYR A 26 1.11 10.63 2.91
C TYR A 26 2.13 10.69 1.75
N PRO A 27 2.23 11.80 1.01
CA PRO A 27 3.05 11.87 -0.21
C PRO A 27 4.56 11.68 0.03
N GLN A 28 5.04 11.89 1.26
CA GLN A 28 6.42 11.66 1.68
C GLN A 28 6.72 10.20 2.04
N LEU A 29 5.68 9.36 2.18
CA LEU A 29 5.80 7.94 2.53
C LEU A 29 5.28 7.02 1.43
N VAL A 30 4.24 7.42 0.68
CA VAL A 30 3.49 6.55 -0.21
C VAL A 30 3.51 7.06 -1.63
N SER A 31 3.86 6.19 -2.57
CA SER A 31 3.58 6.38 -3.98
C SER A 31 2.83 5.18 -4.56
N VAL A 32 1.99 5.43 -5.57
CA VAL A 32 1.20 4.41 -6.24
C VAL A 32 1.49 4.47 -7.74
N ALA A 33 1.85 3.33 -8.30
CA ALA A 33 2.09 3.18 -9.73
C ALA A 33 1.43 1.91 -10.26
N SER A 34 1.08 1.91 -11.53
CA SER A 34 0.69 0.68 -12.21
C SER A 34 1.94 -0.04 -12.72
N ILE A 35 2.11 -1.31 -12.33
CA ILE A 35 3.21 -2.16 -12.83
C ILE A 35 2.81 -2.95 -14.08
N GLY A 36 1.58 -2.75 -14.56
CA GLY A 36 1.07 -3.41 -15.74
C GLY A 36 -0.45 -3.44 -15.77
N LYS A 37 -0.98 -4.05 -16.83
CA LYS A 37 -2.41 -4.30 -16.97
C LYS A 37 -2.67 -5.80 -16.84
N SER A 38 -3.75 -6.15 -16.16
CA SER A 38 -4.33 -7.49 -16.21
C SER A 38 -4.79 -7.84 -17.64
N TYR A 39 -5.13 -9.11 -17.86
CA TYR A 39 -5.67 -9.57 -19.14
C TYR A 39 -6.93 -8.79 -19.57
N GLU A 40 -7.79 -8.42 -18.61
CA GLU A 40 -9.02 -7.65 -18.86
C GLU A 40 -8.81 -6.12 -18.80
N GLY A 41 -7.56 -5.65 -18.76
CA GLY A 41 -7.24 -4.22 -18.88
C GLY A 41 -7.27 -3.41 -17.59
N ARG A 42 -7.53 -4.02 -16.42
CA ARG A 42 -7.38 -3.36 -15.10
C ARG A 42 -5.91 -3.12 -14.76
N ASP A 43 -5.59 -1.98 -14.14
CA ASP A 43 -4.26 -1.72 -13.57
C ASP A 43 -3.92 -2.71 -12.46
N ILE A 44 -2.66 -3.15 -12.46
CA ILE A 44 -2.04 -3.89 -11.37
C ILE A 44 -1.30 -2.86 -10.53
N TRP A 45 -1.89 -2.49 -9.41
CA TRP A 45 -1.33 -1.45 -8.54
C TRP A 45 -0.16 -1.97 -7.71
N LEU A 46 0.94 -1.22 -7.74
CA LEU A 46 2.03 -1.30 -6.78
C LEU A 46 1.95 -0.08 -5.87
N VAL A 47 2.07 -0.32 -4.57
CA VAL A 47 2.21 0.71 -3.55
C VAL A 47 3.63 0.62 -3.01
N THR A 48 4.40 1.69 -3.17
CA THR A 48 5.72 1.82 -2.55
C THR A 48 5.56 2.61 -1.27
N VAL A 49 6.03 2.05 -0.15
CA VAL A 49 6.03 2.69 1.17
C VAL A 49 7.46 2.86 1.65
N THR A 50 7.96 4.09 1.69
CA THR A 50 9.34 4.42 2.13
C THR A 50 9.41 5.89 2.54
N ASN A 51 10.20 6.22 3.57
CA ASN A 51 10.55 7.60 3.83
C ASN A 51 11.52 8.11 2.75
N THR A 52 11.02 8.93 1.82
CA THR A 52 11.81 9.48 0.72
C THR A 52 12.87 10.49 1.18
N ALA A 53 12.79 11.00 2.41
CA ALA A 53 13.81 11.89 2.97
C ALA A 53 15.04 11.15 3.49
N ALA A 54 14.93 9.86 3.81
CA ALA A 54 16.06 9.02 4.25
C ALA A 54 16.79 8.32 3.10
N GLY A 55 16.17 8.24 1.92
CA GLY A 55 16.75 7.66 0.71
C GLY A 55 15.67 7.28 -0.30
N SER A 56 16.06 7.07 -1.55
CA SER A 56 15.11 6.60 -2.57
C SER A 56 14.73 5.14 -2.35
N ALA A 57 13.58 4.71 -2.86
CA ALA A 57 13.14 3.31 -2.74
C ALA A 57 14.11 2.33 -3.42
N GLU A 58 14.79 2.77 -4.46
CA GLU A 58 15.72 2.00 -5.28
C GLU A 58 17.06 1.74 -4.59
N GLU A 59 17.42 2.56 -3.61
CA GLU A 59 18.70 2.46 -2.89
C GLU A 59 18.58 1.69 -1.56
N LYS A 60 17.35 1.34 -1.16
CA LYS A 60 17.04 0.70 0.12
C LYS A 60 16.67 -0.77 -0.06
N PRO A 61 16.97 -1.65 0.92
CA PRO A 61 16.46 -3.02 0.89
C PRO A 61 14.93 -3.01 0.90
N ALA A 62 14.32 -3.85 0.07
CA ALA A 62 12.87 -3.92 -0.09
C ALA A 62 12.31 -5.24 0.43
N LEU A 63 11.16 -5.16 1.10
CA LEU A 63 10.29 -6.29 1.38
C LEU A 63 9.12 -6.27 0.39
N TRP A 64 8.97 -7.34 -0.39
CA TRP A 64 7.82 -7.51 -1.28
C TRP A 64 6.68 -8.22 -0.55
N VAL A 65 5.49 -7.62 -0.58
CA VAL A 65 4.26 -8.21 -0.04
C VAL A 65 3.17 -8.10 -1.10
N ASP A 66 2.67 -9.23 -1.56
CA ASP A 66 1.49 -9.31 -2.40
C ASP A 66 0.43 -10.23 -1.80
N GLY A 67 -0.80 -10.06 -2.28
CA GLY A 67 -1.94 -10.86 -1.91
C GLY A 67 -2.92 -10.93 -3.07
N ASN A 68 -3.85 -11.89 -3.00
CA ASN A 68 -4.89 -12.08 -4.02
C ASN A 68 -4.37 -12.54 -5.39
N ILE A 69 -3.22 -13.22 -5.46
CA ILE A 69 -2.82 -13.97 -6.67
C ILE A 69 -3.90 -14.97 -7.09
N HIS A 70 -4.56 -15.60 -6.11
CA HIS A 70 -5.83 -16.29 -6.28
C HIS A 70 -6.99 -15.37 -5.89
N ALA A 71 -7.89 -15.08 -6.82
CA ALA A 71 -9.03 -14.18 -6.59
C ALA A 71 -10.04 -14.72 -5.55
N SER A 72 -10.09 -16.03 -5.32
CA SER A 72 -10.99 -16.68 -4.35
C SER A 72 -10.56 -16.51 -2.90
N GLU A 73 -9.27 -16.25 -2.66
CA GLU A 73 -8.75 -15.94 -1.33
C GLU A 73 -9.00 -14.45 -1.09
N VAL A 74 -10.15 -14.06 -0.59
CA VAL A 74 -10.57 -12.63 -0.59
C VAL A 74 -9.88 -11.75 0.47
N SER A 75 -9.33 -12.35 1.52
CA SER A 75 -8.71 -11.64 2.66
C SER A 75 -7.32 -11.01 2.44
N PRO A 76 -6.42 -11.54 1.60
CA PRO A 76 -5.06 -11.01 1.46
C PRO A 76 -4.99 -9.54 1.03
N SER A 77 -5.85 -9.08 0.12
CA SER A 77 -5.91 -7.66 -0.28
C SER A 77 -6.20 -6.74 0.91
N THR A 78 -7.04 -7.18 1.84
CA THR A 78 -7.34 -6.45 3.08
C THR A 78 -6.15 -6.51 4.05
N ALA A 79 -5.42 -7.62 4.09
CA ALA A 79 -4.19 -7.72 4.89
C ALA A 79 -3.09 -6.79 4.37
N CYS A 80 -2.89 -6.70 3.05
CA CYS A 80 -1.97 -5.74 2.43
C CYS A 80 -2.40 -4.29 2.72
N LEU A 81 -3.70 -3.98 2.61
CA LEU A 81 -4.24 -2.67 2.95
C LEU A 81 -4.03 -2.33 4.44
N TYR A 82 -4.17 -3.30 5.34
CA TYR A 82 -3.93 -3.13 6.77
C TYR A 82 -2.45 -2.88 7.06
N ALA A 83 -1.56 -3.61 6.39
CA ALA A 83 -0.12 -3.38 6.50
C ALA A 83 0.25 -1.95 6.05
N LEU A 84 -0.23 -1.52 4.88
CA LEU A 84 -0.08 -0.13 4.41
C LEU A 84 -0.56 0.87 5.46
N HIS A 85 -1.79 0.70 5.96
CA HIS A 85 -2.37 1.59 6.97
C HIS A 85 -1.50 1.68 8.22
N LYS A 86 -1.06 0.52 8.74
CA LYS A 86 -0.22 0.45 9.94
C LYS A 86 1.10 1.18 9.72
N PHE A 87 1.78 0.92 8.60
CA PHE A 87 3.06 1.55 8.29
C PHE A 87 2.95 3.08 8.25
N VAL A 88 1.93 3.63 7.56
CA VAL A 88 1.83 5.09 7.38
C VAL A 88 1.28 5.81 8.62
N THR A 89 0.38 5.18 9.38
CA THR A 89 -0.20 5.81 10.58
C THR A 89 0.69 5.71 11.81
N GLN A 90 1.62 4.75 11.84
CA GLN A 90 2.54 4.56 12.97
C GLN A 90 3.95 5.06 12.70
N TYR A 91 4.29 5.46 11.47
CA TYR A 91 5.55 6.13 11.17
C TYR A 91 5.75 7.38 12.06
N GLY A 92 6.94 7.50 12.66
CA GLY A 92 7.30 8.57 13.60
C GLY A 92 6.77 8.37 15.03
N THR A 93 5.98 7.32 15.30
CA THR A 93 5.48 7.01 16.65
C THR A 93 5.90 5.62 17.13
N ASP A 94 5.85 4.62 16.25
CA ASP A 94 6.39 3.29 16.49
C ASP A 94 7.84 3.23 15.98
N ALA A 95 8.77 2.88 16.87
CA ALA A 95 10.20 2.89 16.57
C ALA A 95 10.61 1.81 15.55
N GLU A 96 9.97 0.63 15.58
CA GLU A 96 10.28 -0.46 14.65
C GLU A 96 9.79 -0.11 13.25
N ILE A 97 8.56 0.40 13.13
CA ILE A 97 8.01 0.86 11.84
C ILE A 97 8.84 2.02 11.27
N THR A 98 9.21 2.99 12.10
CA THR A 98 10.05 4.11 11.66
C THR A 98 11.39 3.61 11.14
N HIS A 99 12.03 2.69 11.88
CA HIS A 99 13.28 2.08 11.45
C HIS A 99 13.15 1.27 10.15
N CYS A 100 12.04 0.54 9.95
CA CYS A 100 11.81 -0.19 8.70
C CYS A 100 11.63 0.72 7.49
N LEU A 101 11.05 1.92 7.68
CA LEU A 101 10.75 2.84 6.59
C LEU A 101 11.84 3.87 6.32
N ASP A 102 12.81 4.05 7.21
CA ASP A 102 14.00 4.90 7.04
C ASP A 102 15.15 4.17 6.34
#